data_AF-A0A8J9Z3U9-F1
#
_entry.id   AF-A0A8J9Z3U9-F1
#
_cell.length_a   1.000
_cell.length_b   1.000
_cell.length_c   1.000
_cell.angle_alpha   90.00
_cell.angle_beta   90.00
_cell.angle_gamma   90.00
#
_symmetry.space_group_name_H-M   'P 1'
#
loop_
_entity.id
_entity.type
_entity.pdbx_description
1 polymer ?
#
loop_
_entity_poly.entity_id
_entity_poly.type
_entity_poly.pdbx_seq_one_letter_code
_entity_poly.pdbx_strand_id
1 'polypeptide(L)'
;MGCVHQNMDCVHQNMGCVHQNMGCVHQATWAVLREGAVFSEKQGLRRLLGKFPTPFRPERFEPLTPGSQILLSRLGYTLPYTSQACRGLESTALISVIIPCRFGRIGSLQLRACMEKGQEVMAINDPFIPLDYMVYMFRYDSTHGRFKGEVSADAEASALVVNGKKIKVFNEIHPANIPWKDAGAEYIVESTGVFTTIAKAKAHIDAGAKKVIITFPSADAPMFVMGVNQEKYEKNMDIVSNASCTTNCLAPLAKVINDNFGIEEGLMTTVHASTRAQKTVDVASETGWRDGRSHQNIIPASTGAAKAVVKVIPELNGKLTGVAFRVPVPDVSVVDLTCRLKKGASYDDIKAVVKVASEKGPLKGYLGYTDEDVVSSDFIGDTHSSTFDAKAGIALTNNFVKLVSWYDNEYGYSCRVVDLIQYMASKE
;
A
#
# COMPACT_ATOMS: atom_id res chain seq x y z
N MET A 1 -34.47 -27.30 34.32
CA MET A 1 -35.55 -27.07 35.31
C MET A 1 -35.06 -27.54 36.67
N GLY A 2 -35.14 -26.68 37.70
CA GLY A 2 -34.59 -26.87 39.05
C GLY A 2 -33.97 -25.56 39.55
N CYS A 3 -34.78 -24.62 40.03
CA CYS A 3 -35.02 -24.27 41.46
C CYS A 3 -33.84 -23.55 42.14
N VAL A 4 -33.87 -22.21 42.28
CA VAL A 4 -34.40 -21.39 43.41
C VAL A 4 -33.45 -21.33 44.61
N HIS A 5 -32.84 -20.17 44.91
CA HIS A 5 -32.90 -19.48 46.21
C HIS A 5 -32.27 -18.06 46.18
N GLN A 6 -33.08 -17.09 46.62
CA GLN A 6 -32.78 -15.74 47.12
C GLN A 6 -32.06 -15.86 48.50
N ASN A 7 -31.44 -14.88 49.19
CA ASN A 7 -31.28 -13.42 49.14
C ASN A 7 -30.21 -13.04 50.23
N MET A 8 -29.68 -11.80 50.15
CA MET A 8 -29.08 -10.98 51.26
C MET A 8 -27.70 -11.45 51.81
N ASP A 9 -26.66 -10.61 51.99
CA ASP A 9 -26.59 -9.20 52.36
C ASP A 9 -25.33 -8.46 51.82
N CYS A 10 -25.44 -7.12 51.85
CA CYS A 10 -24.47 -6.07 51.58
C CYS A 10 -23.01 -6.31 52.04
N VAL A 11 -22.03 -5.80 51.27
CA VAL A 11 -21.22 -4.60 51.54
C VAL A 11 -20.02 -4.59 50.55
N HIS A 12 -19.71 -3.41 49.99
CA HIS A 12 -18.62 -3.05 49.06
C HIS A 12 -18.90 -3.16 47.54
N GLN A 13 -19.32 -2.06 46.90
CA GLN A 13 -18.48 -1.26 45.99
C GLN A 13 -19.32 -0.19 45.27
N ASN A 14 -19.21 1.05 45.74
CA ASN A 14 -19.64 2.26 45.04
C ASN A 14 -18.41 2.86 44.35
N MET A 15 -18.36 2.84 43.02
CA MET A 15 -17.69 3.84 42.15
C MET A 15 -17.88 3.41 40.69
N GLY A 16 -19.09 3.57 40.17
CA GLY A 16 -19.44 3.26 38.79
C GLY A 16 -20.47 4.25 38.27
N CYS A 17 -20.07 5.50 38.04
CA CYS A 17 -20.91 6.49 37.33
C CYS A 17 -20.12 7.74 36.89
N VAL A 18 -18.99 7.59 36.18
CA VAL A 18 -18.26 8.73 35.55
C VAL A 18 -17.78 8.44 34.11
N HIS A 19 -18.19 7.33 33.47
CA HIS A 19 -17.64 6.94 32.15
C HIS A 19 -18.67 6.71 31.03
N GLN A 20 -19.85 7.34 31.09
CA GLN A 20 -20.83 7.27 29.99
C GLN A 20 -21.30 8.60 29.41
N ASN A 21 -20.81 9.76 29.90
CA ASN A 21 -21.21 11.07 29.36
C ASN A 21 -20.14 11.84 28.58
N MET A 22 -18.97 11.23 28.29
CA MET A 22 -17.95 11.84 27.41
C MET A 22 -18.00 11.33 25.95
N GLY A 23 -18.77 10.28 25.66
CA GLY A 23 -18.89 9.72 24.30
C GLY A 23 -19.86 10.48 23.38
N CYS A 24 -20.87 11.16 23.93
CA CYS A 24 -21.90 11.83 23.11
C CYS A 24 -21.53 13.26 22.65
N VAL A 25 -20.53 13.90 23.27
CA VAL A 25 -20.11 15.27 22.89
C VAL A 25 -19.01 15.25 21.83
N HIS A 26 -18.25 14.16 21.70
CA HIS A 26 -17.23 14.00 20.65
C HIS A 26 -17.80 13.60 19.28
N GLN A 27 -18.97 12.97 19.22
CA GLN A 27 -19.61 12.59 17.96
C GLN A 27 -20.40 13.72 17.29
N ALA A 28 -20.87 14.72 18.05
CA ALA A 28 -21.60 15.86 17.49
C ALA A 28 -20.68 16.89 16.79
N THR A 29 -19.42 16.97 17.19
CA THR A 29 -18.47 17.97 16.67
C THR A 29 -17.76 17.49 15.38
N TRP A 30 -17.72 16.18 15.12
CA TRP A 30 -17.16 15.61 13.89
C TRP A 30 -18.14 15.54 12.72
N ALA A 31 -19.45 15.59 12.98
CA ALA A 31 -20.47 15.59 11.93
C ALA A 31 -20.65 16.95 11.23
N VAL A 32 -20.15 18.05 11.81
CA VAL A 32 -20.38 19.42 11.32
C VAL A 32 -19.28 19.92 10.36
N LEU A 33 -18.21 19.14 10.16
CA LEU A 33 -17.08 19.53 9.28
C LEU A 33 -16.94 18.70 8.00
N ARG A 34 -17.91 17.83 7.67
CA ARG A 34 -17.87 17.01 6.44
C ARG A 34 -19.01 17.20 5.45
N GLU A 35 -20.04 17.99 5.76
CA GLU A 35 -21.12 18.25 4.81
C GLU A 35 -21.36 19.75 4.69
N GLY A 36 -21.06 20.31 3.52
CA GLY A 36 -21.46 21.65 3.11
C GLY A 36 -22.97 21.71 2.85
N ALA A 37 -23.78 21.52 3.89
CA ALA A 37 -25.23 21.58 3.81
C ALA A 37 -25.74 22.94 4.31
N VAL A 38 -26.14 23.79 3.36
CA VAL A 38 -26.98 24.96 3.62
C VAL A 38 -28.34 24.47 4.13
N PHE A 39 -28.59 24.55 5.43
CA PHE A 39 -29.93 24.35 5.98
C PHE A 39 -30.60 25.69 6.27
N SER A 40 -31.66 25.97 5.52
CA SER A 40 -32.54 27.11 5.76
C SER A 40 -33.33 26.92 7.06
N GLU A 41 -33.46 28.03 7.76
CA GLU A 41 -34.16 28.25 9.01
C GLU A 41 -35.53 27.54 9.22
N LYS A 42 -35.80 27.29 10.51
CA LYS A 42 -37.11 27.08 11.18
C LYS A 42 -37.79 25.73 10.99
N GLN A 43 -37.45 24.77 11.87
CA GLN A 43 -38.43 24.05 12.73
C GLN A 43 -37.84 22.96 13.65
N GLY A 44 -36.53 22.65 13.61
CA GLY A 44 -35.97 21.53 14.36
C GLY A 44 -35.55 21.75 15.83
N LEU A 45 -35.31 23.00 16.27
CA LEU A 45 -34.63 23.26 17.56
C LEU A 45 -35.55 23.54 18.77
N ARG A 46 -36.85 23.24 18.68
CA ARG A 46 -37.81 23.44 19.79
C ARG A 46 -38.14 22.17 20.60
N ARG A 47 -37.51 21.02 20.31
CA ARG A 47 -37.74 19.77 21.08
C ARG A 47 -36.62 19.35 22.03
N LEU A 48 -35.53 20.11 22.13
CA LEU A 48 -34.35 19.70 22.93
C LEU A 48 -33.98 20.65 24.08
N LEU A 49 -34.67 21.80 24.25
CA LEU A 49 -34.31 22.80 25.27
C LEU A 49 -35.53 23.30 26.06
N GLY A 50 -36.30 22.37 26.63
CA GLY A 50 -37.38 22.66 27.57
C GLY A 50 -37.01 22.23 28.98
N LYS A 51 -36.17 23.01 29.67
CA LYS A 51 -36.00 23.10 31.15
C LYS A 51 -34.76 23.93 31.45
N PHE A 52 -34.91 25.23 31.69
CA PHE A 52 -34.16 26.08 32.65
C PHE A 52 -34.67 27.53 32.52
N PRO A 53 -34.78 28.31 33.62
CA PRO A 53 -35.44 29.62 33.60
C PRO A 53 -34.48 30.79 33.35
N THR A 54 -35.04 31.87 32.78
CA THR A 54 -34.54 33.26 32.58
C THR A 54 -33.83 33.61 31.26
N PRO A 55 -34.07 34.83 30.70
CA PRO A 55 -33.87 35.10 29.28
C PRO A 55 -32.58 35.89 29.01
N PHE A 56 -31.73 35.38 28.11
CA PHE A 56 -30.65 36.17 27.52
C PHE A 56 -31.09 36.70 26.15
N ARG A 57 -31.08 38.02 25.97
CA ARG A 57 -31.32 38.70 24.67
C ARG A 57 -30.04 38.63 23.81
N PRO A 58 -30.15 38.53 22.48
CA PRO A 58 -28.97 38.49 21.61
C PRO A 58 -28.54 39.93 21.25
N GLU A 59 -27.31 40.29 21.59
CA GLU A 59 -26.61 41.41 20.96
C GLU A 59 -25.71 40.90 19.82
N ARG A 60 -25.52 41.77 18.84
CA ARG A 60 -24.98 41.51 17.49
C ARG A 60 -23.57 40.92 17.51
N PHE A 61 -23.33 39.94 16.64
CA PHE A 61 -21.98 39.48 16.30
C PHE A 61 -21.39 40.35 15.19
N GLU A 62 -20.25 40.98 15.45
CA GLU A 62 -19.32 41.48 14.44
C GLU A 62 -18.10 40.54 14.31
N PRO A 63 -17.44 40.46 13.14
CA PRO A 63 -16.39 39.47 12.89
C PRO A 63 -15.06 39.86 13.54
N LEU A 64 -14.46 38.93 14.29
CA LEU A 64 -13.17 39.10 14.98
C LEU A 64 -11.99 39.05 14.00
N THR A 65 -11.08 40.02 14.11
CA THR A 65 -9.76 40.04 13.45
C THR A 65 -8.71 39.27 14.26
N PRO A 66 -7.64 38.73 13.63
CA PRO A 66 -6.64 37.91 14.31
C PRO A 66 -5.77 38.75 15.27
N GLY A 67 -5.77 38.43 16.56
CA GLY A 67 -4.83 39.02 17.54
C GLY A 67 -5.40 39.42 18.91
N SER A 68 -6.67 39.16 19.22
CA SER A 68 -7.25 39.52 20.52
C SER A 68 -7.01 38.43 21.59
N GLN A 69 -6.25 38.78 22.64
CA GLN A 69 -6.13 37.98 23.86
C GLN A 69 -7.35 38.21 24.75
N ILE A 70 -8.03 37.13 25.15
CA ILE A 70 -9.10 37.18 26.16
C ILE A 70 -8.50 36.78 27.51
N LEU A 71 -8.57 37.70 28.47
CA LEU A 71 -8.17 37.48 29.85
C LEU A 71 -9.37 36.84 30.61
N LEU A 72 -9.33 35.53 30.82
CA LEU A 72 -10.28 34.84 31.72
C LEU A 72 -9.55 34.41 32.99
N SER A 73 -9.64 35.26 34.01
CA SER A 73 -9.22 34.92 35.37
C SER A 73 -10.40 34.36 36.16
N ARG A 74 -10.26 33.10 36.58
CA ARG A 74 -10.95 32.35 37.66
C ARG A 74 -11.30 30.95 37.18
N LEU A 75 -10.28 30.10 37.22
CA LEU A 75 -10.26 28.65 37.47
C LEU A 75 -8.83 28.24 37.12
N GLY A 76 -7.98 28.08 38.15
CA GLY A 76 -6.52 27.96 38.03
C GLY A 76 -6.04 26.68 37.34
N TYR A 77 -6.16 26.63 36.02
CA TYR A 77 -5.54 25.62 35.18
C TYR A 77 -4.89 26.29 33.96
N THR A 78 -3.56 26.43 34.00
CA THR A 78 -2.74 26.73 32.83
C THR A 78 -2.51 25.45 32.04
N LEU A 79 -3.17 25.31 30.89
CA LEU A 79 -2.76 24.36 29.87
C LEU A 79 -1.72 25.05 28.97
N PRO A 80 -0.52 24.50 28.76
CA PRO A 80 0.38 25.00 27.75
C PRO A 80 -0.23 24.69 26.38
N TYR A 81 -0.74 25.73 25.70
CA TYR A 81 -1.02 25.65 24.27
C TYR A 81 0.32 25.65 23.54
N THR A 82 0.99 24.49 23.50
CA THR A 82 2.08 24.29 22.56
C THR A 82 1.45 24.19 21.17
N SER A 83 1.90 25.04 20.25
CA SER A 83 1.53 25.09 18.84
C SER A 83 2.04 23.87 18.05
N GLN A 84 1.97 22.67 18.63
CA GLN A 84 2.57 21.43 18.13
C GLN A 84 1.53 20.46 17.56
N ALA A 85 0.25 20.82 17.58
CA ALA A 85 -0.84 20.03 16.97
C ALA A 85 -1.23 20.49 15.55
N CYS A 86 -0.51 21.45 14.96
CA CYS A 86 -0.69 21.88 13.56
C CYS A 86 0.60 21.79 12.74
N ARG A 87 1.47 20.83 13.06
CA ARG A 87 2.59 20.39 12.21
C ARG A 87 2.46 18.88 11.99
N GLY A 88 1.49 18.49 11.19
CA GLY A 88 1.22 17.08 10.87
C GLY A 88 0.30 16.88 9.67
N LEU A 89 -0.05 17.95 8.98
CA LEU A 89 -0.52 17.92 7.60
C LEU A 89 0.54 18.67 6.82
N GLU A 90 1.70 18.03 6.62
CA GLU A 90 2.44 18.34 5.40
C GLU A 90 1.44 18.20 4.26
N SER A 91 1.30 19.25 3.45
CA SER A 91 0.55 19.15 2.21
C SER A 91 1.19 18.01 1.42
N THR A 92 0.63 16.81 1.48
CA THR A 92 0.83 15.83 0.43
C THR A 92 0.32 16.53 -0.81
N ALA A 93 1.25 17.10 -1.59
CA ALA A 93 0.93 17.62 -2.90
C ALA A 93 0.10 16.53 -3.58
N LEU A 94 -1.08 16.88 -4.08
CA LEU A 94 -1.81 15.99 -4.98
C LEU A 94 -0.89 15.81 -6.18
N ILE A 95 -0.26 14.66 -6.24
CA ILE A 95 0.63 14.31 -7.33
C ILE A 95 -0.29 13.81 -8.44
N SER A 96 -0.37 14.59 -9.53
CA SER A 96 -1.19 14.31 -10.72
C SER A 96 -0.61 13.12 -11.49
N VAL A 97 -0.69 11.95 -10.89
CA VAL A 97 0.05 10.78 -11.33
C VAL A 97 -0.73 9.53 -10.98
N ILE A 98 -1.03 8.77 -12.02
CA ILE A 98 -0.65 7.37 -12.19
C ILE A 98 -1.36 6.95 -13.46
N ILE A 99 -0.60 6.42 -14.41
CA ILE A 99 -1.18 5.80 -15.59
C ILE A 99 -0.57 4.41 -15.72
N PRO A 100 -1.34 3.35 -15.50
CA PRO A 100 -0.90 2.03 -15.92
C PRO A 100 -0.90 1.98 -17.44
N CYS A 101 0.28 1.78 -18.03
CA CYS A 101 0.40 1.23 -19.37
C CYS A 101 -0.06 -0.23 -19.25
N ARG A 102 -1.30 -0.48 -19.69
CA ARG A 102 -2.04 -1.75 -19.65
C ARG A 102 -2.95 -1.95 -18.42
N PHE A 103 -4.25 -2.06 -18.66
CA PHE A 103 -5.29 -2.29 -17.67
C PHE A 103 -5.43 -3.79 -17.33
N GLY A 104 -4.29 -4.42 -16.98
CA GLY A 104 -4.22 -5.80 -16.49
C GLY A 104 -4.29 -5.88 -14.97
N ARG A 105 -3.80 -6.99 -14.39
CA ARG A 105 -3.76 -7.21 -12.92
C ARG A 105 -3.12 -6.05 -12.16
N ILE A 106 -1.86 -5.73 -12.50
CA ILE A 106 -1.13 -4.64 -11.84
C ILE A 106 -1.78 -3.28 -12.13
N GLY A 107 -2.22 -3.03 -13.36
CA GLY A 107 -2.79 -1.72 -13.72
C GLY A 107 -4.12 -1.40 -13.04
N SER A 108 -5.05 -2.35 -12.97
CA SER A 108 -6.34 -2.14 -12.29
C SER A 108 -6.16 -2.00 -10.78
N LEU A 109 -5.25 -2.77 -10.18
CA LEU A 109 -4.98 -2.71 -8.73
C LEU A 109 -4.16 -1.48 -8.35
N GLN A 110 -3.29 -1.00 -9.25
CA GLN A 110 -2.66 0.32 -9.08
C GLN A 110 -3.71 1.41 -9.02
N LEU A 111 -4.70 1.43 -9.92
CA LEU A 111 -5.79 2.41 -9.83
C LEU A 111 -6.51 2.34 -8.47
N ARG A 112 -6.80 1.13 -7.94
CA ARG A 112 -7.36 0.98 -6.59
C ARG A 112 -6.44 1.55 -5.51
N ALA A 113 -5.15 1.21 -5.55
CA ALA A 113 -4.16 1.69 -4.60
C ALA A 113 -3.96 3.21 -4.66
N CYS A 114 -4.03 3.83 -5.85
CA CYS A 114 -4.00 5.28 -6.03
C CYS A 114 -5.14 5.93 -5.27
N MET A 115 -6.35 5.42 -5.47
CA MET A 115 -7.57 5.97 -4.88
C MET A 115 -7.53 5.87 -3.35
N GLU A 116 -7.07 4.72 -2.81
CA GLU A 116 -6.92 4.51 -1.37
C GLU A 116 -5.87 5.46 -0.75
N LYS A 117 -4.81 5.77 -1.50
CA LYS A 117 -3.75 6.72 -1.09
C LYS A 117 -4.04 8.17 -1.48
N GLY A 118 -5.26 8.48 -1.94
CA GLY A 118 -5.67 9.83 -2.30
C GLY A 118 -4.94 10.43 -3.52
N GLN A 119 -4.36 9.59 -4.38
CA GLN A 119 -3.70 10.01 -5.62
C GLN A 119 -4.68 10.05 -6.79
N GLU A 120 -4.41 10.93 -7.76
CA GLU A 120 -5.25 11.11 -8.94
C GLU A 120 -4.67 10.43 -10.18
N VAL A 121 -5.48 9.58 -10.81
CA VAL A 121 -5.15 8.90 -12.06
C VAL A 121 -5.71 9.74 -13.21
N MET A 122 -4.83 10.29 -14.04
CA MET A 122 -5.22 11.23 -15.10
C MET A 122 -5.59 10.52 -16.40
N ALA A 123 -4.91 9.42 -16.73
CA ALA A 123 -5.23 8.62 -17.91
C ALA A 123 -4.89 7.13 -17.74
N ILE A 124 -5.34 6.32 -18.69
CA ILE A 124 -5.01 4.90 -18.86
C ILE A 124 -4.71 4.66 -20.34
N ASN A 125 -3.75 3.80 -20.66
CA ASN A 125 -3.55 3.32 -22.03
C ASN A 125 -3.60 1.79 -22.09
N ASP A 126 -4.50 1.22 -22.89
CA ASP A 126 -4.47 -0.21 -23.23
C ASP A 126 -5.05 -0.44 -24.64
N PRO A 127 -4.25 -0.83 -25.64
CA PRO A 127 -4.73 -1.02 -27.00
C PRO A 127 -5.64 -2.25 -27.17
N PHE A 128 -5.75 -3.12 -26.17
CA PHE A 128 -6.47 -4.39 -26.26
C PHE A 128 -7.78 -4.43 -25.48
N ILE A 129 -8.10 -3.39 -24.72
CA ILE A 129 -9.26 -3.37 -23.82
C ILE A 129 -10.13 -2.16 -24.16
N PRO A 130 -11.34 -2.35 -24.73
CA PRO A 130 -12.27 -1.26 -24.95
C PRO A 130 -12.82 -0.73 -23.63
N LEU A 131 -13.32 0.52 -23.64
CA LEU A 131 -13.71 1.26 -22.45
C LEU A 131 -14.81 0.56 -21.62
N ASP A 132 -15.82 0.00 -22.26
CA ASP A 132 -16.89 -0.77 -21.62
C ASP A 132 -16.35 -2.03 -20.92
N TYR A 133 -15.34 -2.68 -21.52
CA TYR A 133 -14.68 -3.81 -20.91
C TYR A 133 -13.78 -3.41 -19.73
N MET A 134 -13.13 -2.23 -19.78
CA MET A 134 -12.43 -1.67 -18.61
C MET A 134 -13.37 -1.49 -17.41
N VAL A 135 -14.58 -0.97 -17.63
CA VAL A 135 -15.61 -0.84 -16.58
C VAL A 135 -15.92 -2.19 -15.96
N TYR A 136 -16.14 -3.22 -16.79
CA TYR A 136 -16.42 -4.58 -16.31
C TYR A 136 -15.24 -5.16 -15.51
N MET A 137 -14.02 -5.11 -16.06
CA MET A 137 -12.82 -5.64 -15.42
C MET A 137 -12.48 -4.94 -14.10
N PHE A 138 -12.73 -3.63 -14.00
CA PHE A 138 -12.52 -2.91 -12.76
C PHE A 138 -13.57 -3.24 -11.70
N ARG A 139 -14.84 -3.39 -12.14
CA ARG A 139 -15.98 -3.69 -11.27
C ARG A 139 -15.88 -5.06 -10.63
N TYR A 140 -15.44 -6.07 -11.38
CA TYR A 140 -15.40 -7.46 -10.93
C TYR A 140 -13.96 -8.01 -10.93
N ASP A 141 -13.41 -8.27 -9.75
CA ASP A 141 -12.12 -8.93 -9.57
C ASP A 141 -12.32 -10.27 -8.84
N SER A 142 -11.78 -11.35 -9.41
CA SER A 142 -11.90 -12.70 -8.83
C SER A 142 -11.08 -12.89 -7.56
N THR A 143 -10.01 -12.10 -7.40
CA THR A 143 -9.10 -12.17 -6.24
C THR A 143 -9.48 -11.12 -5.21
N HIS A 144 -9.56 -9.86 -5.63
CA HIS A 144 -9.76 -8.70 -4.75
C HIS A 144 -11.24 -8.27 -4.65
N GLY A 145 -12.15 -9.12 -5.11
CA GLY A 145 -13.59 -8.93 -5.03
C GLY A 145 -14.13 -7.75 -5.86
N ARG A 146 -15.43 -7.48 -5.64
CA ARG A 146 -16.14 -6.38 -6.31
C ARG A 146 -15.64 -5.03 -5.84
N PHE A 147 -15.41 -4.12 -6.78
CA PHE A 147 -15.14 -2.73 -6.48
C PHE A 147 -16.33 -2.13 -5.70
N LYS A 148 -16.03 -1.39 -4.62
CA LYS A 148 -17.05 -0.86 -3.68
C LYS A 148 -17.62 0.48 -4.12
N GLY A 149 -16.93 1.20 -4.99
CA GLY A 149 -17.39 2.47 -5.53
C GLY A 149 -18.18 2.32 -6.82
N GLU A 150 -18.41 3.46 -7.47
CA GLU A 150 -19.05 3.52 -8.77
C GLU A 150 -18.02 3.57 -9.89
N VAL A 151 -18.23 2.77 -10.93
CA VAL A 151 -17.44 2.80 -12.16
C VAL A 151 -18.37 2.76 -13.36
N SER A 152 -18.17 3.71 -14.28
CA SER A 152 -18.90 3.85 -15.53
C SER A 152 -17.98 4.36 -16.65
N ALA A 153 -18.52 4.48 -17.86
CA ALA A 153 -17.81 4.99 -19.02
C ALA A 153 -18.46 6.30 -19.49
N ASP A 154 -17.64 7.24 -19.91
CA ASP A 154 -18.02 8.43 -20.67
C ASP A 154 -17.43 8.28 -22.08
N ALA A 155 -18.26 7.84 -23.02
CA ALA A 155 -17.83 7.53 -24.38
C ALA A 155 -17.51 8.79 -25.20
N GLU A 156 -18.17 9.92 -24.92
CA GLU A 156 -17.91 11.19 -25.63
C GLU A 156 -16.56 11.77 -25.24
N ALA A 157 -16.19 11.64 -23.95
CA ALA A 157 -14.90 12.09 -23.45
C ALA A 157 -13.79 11.03 -23.55
N SER A 158 -14.08 9.84 -24.09
CA SER A 158 -13.20 8.66 -24.07
C SER A 158 -12.58 8.45 -22.68
N ALA A 159 -13.42 8.39 -21.64
CA ALA A 159 -12.97 8.38 -20.25
C ALA A 159 -13.63 7.30 -19.40
N LEU A 160 -12.84 6.69 -18.53
CA LEU A 160 -13.33 5.88 -17.43
C LEU A 160 -13.74 6.82 -16.29
N VAL A 161 -14.94 6.66 -15.75
CA VAL A 161 -15.43 7.48 -14.64
C VAL A 161 -15.45 6.62 -13.38
N VAL A 162 -14.64 6.98 -12.39
CA VAL A 162 -14.56 6.26 -11.13
C VAL A 162 -14.86 7.20 -9.97
N ASN A 163 -15.91 6.92 -9.20
CA ASN A 163 -16.41 7.78 -8.11
C ASN A 163 -16.56 9.25 -8.55
N GLY A 164 -17.10 9.47 -9.76
CA GLY A 164 -17.29 10.80 -10.35
C GLY A 164 -16.03 11.46 -10.95
N LYS A 165 -14.84 10.89 -10.75
CA LYS A 165 -13.59 11.38 -11.37
C LYS A 165 -13.40 10.79 -12.76
N LYS A 166 -13.15 11.64 -13.76
CA LYS A 166 -12.88 11.23 -15.15
C LYS A 166 -11.40 10.93 -15.34
N ILE A 167 -11.12 9.77 -15.93
CA ILE A 167 -9.78 9.27 -16.26
C ILE A 167 -9.75 9.08 -17.77
N LYS A 168 -8.92 9.83 -18.50
CA LYS A 168 -8.85 9.71 -19.97
C LYS A 168 -8.35 8.32 -20.37
N VAL A 169 -8.89 7.74 -21.45
CA VAL A 169 -8.48 6.43 -21.94
C VAL A 169 -7.92 6.56 -23.35
N PHE A 170 -6.76 5.94 -23.55
CA PHE A 170 -6.09 5.80 -24.84
C PHE A 170 -5.96 4.31 -25.20
N ASN A 171 -5.87 4.04 -26.51
CA ASN A 171 -5.73 2.68 -27.05
C ASN A 171 -4.54 2.58 -28.00
N GLU A 172 -3.44 3.27 -27.68
CA GLU A 172 -2.24 3.31 -28.50
C GLU A 172 -1.35 2.09 -28.25
N ILE A 173 -0.83 1.53 -29.34
CA ILE A 173 0.12 0.40 -29.30
C ILE A 173 1.54 0.89 -29.01
N HIS A 174 1.92 2.04 -29.56
CA HIS A 174 3.27 2.57 -29.44
C HIS A 174 3.33 3.64 -28.34
N PRO A 175 4.19 3.45 -27.30
CA PRO A 175 4.33 4.41 -26.20
C PRO A 175 4.56 5.87 -26.60
N ALA A 176 5.28 6.07 -27.70
CA ALA A 176 5.62 7.39 -28.24
C ALA A 176 4.41 8.18 -28.76
N ASN A 177 3.31 7.49 -29.08
CA ASN A 177 2.10 8.12 -29.62
C ASN A 177 1.10 8.52 -28.54
N ILE A 178 1.33 8.13 -27.28
CA ILE A 178 0.36 8.35 -26.22
C ILE A 178 0.44 9.80 -25.75
N PRO A 179 -0.62 10.61 -25.85
CA PRO A 179 -0.54 12.04 -25.57
C PRO A 179 -0.60 12.34 -24.06
N TRP A 180 0.44 11.94 -23.31
CA TRP A 180 0.48 12.09 -21.84
C TRP A 180 0.36 13.53 -21.38
N LYS A 181 1.04 14.43 -22.11
CA LYS A 181 1.00 15.87 -21.83
C LYS A 181 -0.41 16.44 -21.89
N ASP A 182 -1.21 15.99 -22.86
CA ASP A 182 -2.60 16.46 -23.06
C ASP A 182 -3.54 15.93 -21.96
N ALA A 183 -3.16 14.83 -21.31
CA ALA A 183 -3.84 14.32 -20.13
C ALA A 183 -3.36 14.95 -18.81
N GLY A 184 -2.28 15.74 -18.83
CA GLY A 184 -1.66 16.28 -17.62
C GLY A 184 -0.97 15.20 -16.77
N ALA A 185 -0.52 14.11 -17.39
CA ALA A 185 0.06 12.98 -16.70
C ALA A 185 1.58 13.04 -16.68
N GLU A 186 2.15 13.13 -15.48
CA GLU A 186 3.58 13.42 -15.33
C GLU A 186 4.43 12.19 -15.06
N TYR A 187 3.95 11.22 -14.27
CA TYR A 187 4.68 9.97 -14.05
C TYR A 187 3.89 8.79 -14.58
N ILE A 188 4.58 7.97 -15.36
CA ILE A 188 3.98 6.87 -16.08
C ILE A 188 4.40 5.56 -15.45
N VAL A 189 3.43 4.68 -15.25
CA VAL A 189 3.68 3.35 -14.74
C VAL A 189 3.73 2.37 -15.91
N GLU A 190 4.93 1.96 -16.26
CA GLU A 190 5.17 1.02 -17.35
C GLU A 190 4.93 -0.41 -16.86
N SER A 191 3.69 -0.88 -17.04
CA SER A 191 3.19 -2.19 -16.60
C SER A 191 2.90 -3.18 -17.72
N THR A 192 3.38 -2.94 -18.95
CA THR A 192 3.12 -3.83 -20.09
C THR A 192 3.94 -5.13 -20.00
N GLY A 193 5.12 -5.05 -19.37
CA GLY A 193 6.13 -6.11 -19.34
C GLY A 193 7.03 -6.16 -20.58
N VAL A 194 6.88 -5.23 -21.52
CA VAL A 194 7.62 -5.21 -22.80
C VAL A 194 8.72 -4.13 -22.81
N PHE A 195 8.45 -2.97 -22.19
CA PHE A 195 9.33 -1.80 -22.20
C PHE A 195 10.15 -1.69 -20.91
N THR A 196 10.90 -2.74 -20.57
CA THR A 196 11.59 -2.89 -19.27
C THR A 196 13.02 -2.34 -19.21
N THR A 197 13.50 -1.67 -20.26
CA THR A 197 14.83 -1.03 -20.31
C THR A 197 14.71 0.49 -20.42
N ILE A 198 15.74 1.23 -20.03
CA ILE A 198 15.78 2.70 -20.16
C ILE A 198 15.46 3.11 -21.60
N ALA A 199 16.13 2.52 -22.58
CA ALA A 199 15.96 2.85 -23.99
C ALA A 199 14.51 2.66 -24.50
N LYS A 200 13.84 1.61 -24.03
CA LYS A 200 12.46 1.31 -24.42
C LYS A 200 11.45 2.20 -23.71
N ALA A 201 11.62 2.40 -22.40
CA ALA A 201 10.75 3.22 -21.58
C ALA A 201 10.87 4.73 -21.92
N LYS A 202 12.00 5.15 -22.51
CA LYS A 202 12.22 6.53 -22.97
C LYS A 202 11.12 7.03 -23.92
N ALA A 203 10.48 6.13 -24.66
CA ALA A 203 9.38 6.49 -25.54
C ALA A 203 8.22 7.20 -24.80
N HIS A 204 8.00 6.93 -23.50
CA HIS A 204 7.02 7.69 -22.70
C HIS A 204 7.50 9.10 -22.38
N ILE A 205 8.79 9.28 -22.11
CA ILE A 205 9.40 10.61 -21.89
C ILE A 205 9.29 11.44 -23.18
N ASP A 206 9.59 10.82 -24.32
CA ASP A 206 9.46 11.47 -25.64
C ASP A 206 8.00 11.86 -25.94
N ALA A 207 7.04 11.14 -25.39
CA ALA A 207 5.60 11.44 -25.44
C ALA A 207 5.12 12.46 -24.38
N GLY A 208 6.04 13.08 -23.65
CA GLY A 208 5.76 14.20 -22.73
C GLY A 208 5.62 13.83 -21.25
N ALA A 209 5.92 12.59 -20.85
CA ALA A 209 6.06 12.23 -19.45
C ALA A 209 7.31 12.87 -18.81
N LYS A 210 7.25 13.18 -17.51
CA LYS A 210 8.43 13.60 -16.73
C LYS A 210 9.23 12.41 -16.22
N LYS A 211 8.53 11.39 -15.69
CA LYS A 211 9.14 10.22 -15.04
C LYS A 211 8.48 8.93 -15.51
N VAL A 212 9.23 7.83 -15.48
CA VAL A 212 8.73 6.48 -15.79
C VAL A 212 9.13 5.49 -14.70
N ILE A 213 8.17 4.72 -14.21
CA ILE A 213 8.35 3.67 -13.22
C ILE A 213 8.04 2.33 -13.88
N ILE A 214 9.06 1.52 -14.07
CA ILE A 214 8.96 0.17 -14.63
C ILE A 214 8.51 -0.79 -13.52
N THR A 215 7.44 -1.55 -13.75
CA THR A 215 6.89 -2.50 -12.76
C THR A 215 7.49 -3.90 -12.84
N PHE A 216 8.71 -4.00 -13.35
CA PHE A 216 9.46 -5.23 -13.53
C PHE A 216 10.94 -4.93 -13.24
N PRO A 217 11.73 -5.94 -12.83
CA PRO A 217 13.17 -5.79 -12.74
C PRO A 217 13.75 -5.34 -14.08
N SER A 218 14.49 -4.23 -14.05
CA SER A 218 15.17 -3.71 -15.23
C SER A 218 16.62 -4.20 -15.30
N ALA A 219 17.08 -4.43 -16.54
CA ALA A 219 18.47 -4.75 -16.80
C ALA A 219 19.39 -3.56 -16.49
N ASP A 220 18.95 -2.35 -16.87
CA ASP A 220 19.75 -1.12 -16.91
C ASP A 220 19.19 0.04 -16.07
N ALA A 221 17.88 0.07 -15.78
CA ALA A 221 17.31 1.11 -14.91
C ALA A 221 17.64 0.88 -13.42
N PRO A 222 17.93 1.95 -12.65
CA PRO A 222 18.06 1.88 -11.20
C PRO A 222 16.81 1.27 -10.55
N MET A 223 17.03 0.34 -9.61
CA MET A 223 15.95 -0.33 -8.90
C MET A 223 15.81 0.20 -7.48
N PHE A 224 14.58 0.44 -7.06
CA PHE A 224 14.25 0.91 -5.73
C PHE A 224 13.26 -0.02 -5.04
N VAL A 225 13.45 -0.20 -3.74
CA VAL A 225 12.53 -0.87 -2.82
C VAL A 225 12.29 0.10 -1.66
N MET A 226 11.02 0.44 -1.44
CA MET A 226 10.62 1.36 -0.38
C MET A 226 10.97 0.82 1.00
N GLY A 227 11.54 1.68 1.83
CA GLY A 227 12.08 1.35 3.15
C GLY A 227 13.49 0.73 3.15
N VAL A 228 14.07 0.47 1.97
CA VAL A 228 15.39 -0.18 1.83
C VAL A 228 16.45 0.73 1.23
N ASN A 229 16.20 1.30 0.05
CA ASN A 229 17.20 2.07 -0.69
C ASN A 229 16.66 3.29 -1.44
N GLN A 230 15.42 3.71 -1.19
CA GLN A 230 14.79 4.85 -1.86
C GLN A 230 15.56 6.16 -1.67
N GLU A 231 16.36 6.29 -0.60
CA GLU A 231 17.23 7.43 -0.35
C GLU A 231 18.32 7.63 -1.41
N LYS A 232 18.63 6.58 -2.20
CA LYS A 232 19.59 6.64 -3.31
C LYS A 232 19.00 7.21 -4.60
N TYR A 233 17.70 7.52 -4.62
CA TYR A 233 17.08 8.17 -5.77
C TYR A 233 17.61 9.60 -5.94
N GLU A 234 17.99 9.93 -7.16
CA GLU A 234 18.41 11.28 -7.55
C GLU A 234 17.44 11.85 -8.59
N LYS A 235 17.21 13.18 -8.56
CA LYS A 235 16.22 13.85 -9.43
C LYS A 235 16.48 13.67 -10.93
N ASN A 236 17.73 13.40 -11.33
CA ASN A 236 18.12 13.16 -12.73
C ASN A 236 17.78 11.72 -13.20
N MET A 237 17.31 10.85 -12.31
CA MET A 237 16.85 9.50 -12.66
C MET A 237 15.40 9.60 -13.17
N ASP A 238 15.25 9.79 -14.48
CA ASP A 238 13.92 9.93 -15.10
C ASP A 238 13.18 8.59 -15.26
N ILE A 239 13.93 7.50 -15.40
CA ILE A 239 13.39 6.16 -15.61
C ILE A 239 13.97 5.24 -14.54
N VAL A 240 13.09 4.70 -13.70
CA VAL A 240 13.45 3.82 -12.58
C VAL A 240 12.60 2.56 -12.59
N SER A 241 12.99 1.55 -11.81
CA SER A 241 12.24 0.31 -11.64
C SER A 241 11.87 0.10 -10.18
N ASN A 242 10.64 -0.35 -9.92
CA ASN A 242 10.20 -0.76 -8.58
C ASN A 242 10.58 -2.23 -8.27
N ALA A 243 11.57 -2.77 -8.96
CA ALA A 243 12.00 -4.17 -8.88
C ALA A 243 10.83 -5.17 -9.12
N SER A 244 10.79 -6.29 -8.39
CA SER A 244 9.71 -7.29 -8.44
C SER A 244 8.98 -7.40 -7.10
N CYS A 245 7.81 -8.03 -7.09
CA CYS A 245 7.07 -8.38 -5.87
C CYS A 245 7.93 -9.20 -4.90
N THR A 246 8.61 -10.25 -5.36
CA THR A 246 9.49 -11.06 -4.52
C THR A 246 10.69 -10.27 -3.99
N THR A 247 11.27 -9.36 -4.77
CA THR A 247 12.36 -8.48 -4.29
C THR A 247 11.85 -7.53 -3.20
N ASN A 248 10.65 -6.97 -3.37
CA ASN A 248 10.01 -6.13 -2.36
C ASN A 248 9.68 -6.91 -1.07
N CYS A 249 9.39 -8.21 -1.17
CA CYS A 249 9.23 -9.07 0.01
C CYS A 249 10.57 -9.39 0.69
N LEU A 250 11.58 -9.82 -0.08
CA LEU A 250 12.84 -10.31 0.46
C LEU A 250 13.74 -9.18 0.99
N ALA A 251 13.83 -8.04 0.31
CA ALA A 251 14.80 -7.00 0.65
C ALA A 251 14.58 -6.36 2.04
N PRO A 252 13.35 -6.01 2.48
CA PRO A 252 13.10 -5.52 3.84
C PRO A 252 13.57 -6.51 4.92
N LEU A 253 13.20 -7.78 4.78
CA LEU A 253 13.60 -8.82 5.74
C LEU A 253 15.12 -9.02 5.72
N ALA A 254 15.72 -9.17 4.53
CA ALA A 254 17.16 -9.34 4.39
C ALA A 254 17.94 -8.16 4.96
N LYS A 255 17.45 -6.92 4.80
CA LYS A 255 18.05 -5.72 5.40
C LYS A 255 18.06 -5.81 6.92
N VAL A 256 16.91 -6.10 7.55
CA VAL A 256 16.81 -6.22 9.02
C VAL A 256 17.78 -7.28 9.55
N ILE A 257 17.80 -8.45 8.93
CA ILE A 257 18.67 -9.56 9.36
C ILE A 257 20.14 -9.22 9.15
N ASN A 258 20.50 -8.64 8.01
CA ASN A 258 21.88 -8.28 7.70
C ASN A 258 22.40 -7.16 8.62
N ASP A 259 21.59 -6.13 8.89
CA ASP A 259 22.00 -5.00 9.72
C ASP A 259 22.23 -5.41 11.20
N ASN A 260 21.48 -6.40 11.70
CA ASN A 260 21.55 -6.83 13.11
C ASN A 260 22.51 -8.02 13.34
N PHE A 261 22.57 -8.96 12.40
CA PHE A 261 23.27 -10.24 12.58
C PHE A 261 24.31 -10.52 11.49
N GLY A 262 24.23 -9.81 10.36
CA GLY A 262 25.04 -10.04 9.18
C GLY A 262 24.65 -11.34 8.47
N ILE A 263 24.29 -11.26 7.19
CA ILE A 263 24.11 -12.46 6.36
C ILE A 263 25.47 -12.86 5.82
N GLU A 264 25.89 -14.09 6.08
CA GLU A 264 27.09 -14.70 5.51
C GLU A 264 26.79 -15.24 4.11
N GLU A 265 25.78 -16.09 4.01
CA GLU A 265 25.24 -16.64 2.77
C GLU A 265 23.77 -17.04 2.96
N GLY A 266 23.00 -17.10 1.88
CA GLY A 266 21.61 -17.53 1.94
C GLY A 266 21.04 -17.96 0.59
N LEU A 267 20.07 -18.87 0.67
CA LEU A 267 19.28 -19.35 -0.45
C LEU A 267 17.83 -19.00 -0.20
N MET A 268 17.21 -18.39 -1.20
CA MET A 268 15.79 -18.08 -1.18
C MET A 268 15.02 -19.03 -2.09
N THR A 269 13.90 -19.52 -1.59
CA THR A 269 12.84 -20.09 -2.40
C THR A 269 11.63 -19.20 -2.28
N THR A 270 10.99 -18.82 -3.39
CA THR A 270 9.64 -18.27 -3.31
C THR A 270 8.64 -19.29 -3.80
N VAL A 271 7.68 -19.64 -2.93
CA VAL A 271 6.49 -20.38 -3.32
C VAL A 271 5.48 -19.33 -3.76
N HIS A 272 5.26 -19.26 -5.07
CA HIS A 272 4.65 -18.10 -5.69
C HIS A 272 3.34 -18.49 -6.37
N ALA A 273 2.33 -17.63 -6.20
CA ALA A 273 1.07 -17.73 -6.92
C ALA A 273 1.27 -17.83 -8.44
N SER A 274 0.28 -18.40 -9.11
CA SER A 274 0.21 -18.40 -10.56
C SER A 274 0.02 -16.98 -11.09
N THR A 275 0.67 -16.66 -12.19
CA THR A 275 0.59 -15.37 -12.88
C THR A 275 0.10 -15.57 -14.31
N ARG A 276 -0.11 -14.48 -15.05
CA ARG A 276 -0.45 -14.54 -16.48
C ARG A 276 0.53 -15.36 -17.35
N ALA A 277 1.79 -15.51 -16.90
CA ALA A 277 2.77 -16.28 -17.65
C ALA A 277 2.44 -17.79 -17.67
N GLN A 278 1.80 -18.30 -16.62
CA GLN A 278 1.34 -19.70 -16.54
C GLN A 278 0.13 -19.95 -17.43
N LYS A 279 -0.02 -21.20 -17.85
CA LYS A 279 -1.01 -21.60 -18.85
C LYS A 279 -2.14 -22.41 -18.20
N THR A 280 -3.35 -22.28 -18.76
CA THR A 280 -4.50 -23.09 -18.30
C THR A 280 -4.32 -24.56 -18.66
N VAL A 281 -3.75 -24.83 -19.84
CA VAL A 281 -3.43 -26.16 -20.38
C VAL A 281 -1.98 -26.19 -20.86
N ASP A 282 -1.46 -27.39 -21.12
CA ASP A 282 -0.10 -27.56 -21.66
C ASP A 282 0.01 -26.94 -23.07
N VAL A 283 0.87 -25.92 -23.23
CA VAL A 283 1.11 -25.21 -24.48
C VAL A 283 2.56 -24.72 -24.55
N ALA A 284 3.05 -24.39 -25.74
CA ALA A 284 4.37 -23.79 -25.90
C ALA A 284 4.52 -22.51 -25.05
N SER A 285 5.69 -22.35 -24.44
CA SER A 285 6.08 -21.14 -23.71
C SER A 285 7.36 -20.57 -24.29
N GLU A 286 7.40 -19.24 -24.39
CA GLU A 286 8.55 -18.47 -24.86
C GLU A 286 9.65 -18.34 -23.80
N THR A 287 9.32 -18.56 -22.51
CA THR A 287 10.25 -18.34 -21.39
C THR A 287 10.96 -19.60 -20.92
N GLY A 288 10.37 -20.78 -21.13
CA GLY A 288 10.96 -22.06 -20.76
C GLY A 288 9.99 -23.23 -20.83
N TRP A 289 10.50 -24.45 -20.97
CA TRP A 289 9.68 -25.65 -21.16
C TRP A 289 8.71 -25.91 -20.00
N ARG A 290 9.13 -25.63 -18.77
CA ARG A 290 8.30 -25.83 -17.56
C ARG A 290 7.16 -24.81 -17.49
N ASP A 291 7.37 -23.58 -17.95
CA ASP A 291 6.35 -22.52 -17.94
C ASP A 291 5.21 -22.79 -18.94
N GLY A 292 5.40 -23.71 -19.87
CA GLY A 292 4.37 -24.17 -20.79
C GLY A 292 3.37 -25.16 -20.18
N ARG A 293 3.64 -25.69 -18.98
CA ARG A 293 2.78 -26.67 -18.32
C ARG A 293 1.59 -25.99 -17.64
N SER A 294 0.46 -26.70 -17.56
CA SER A 294 -0.77 -26.24 -16.92
C SER A 294 -0.53 -25.85 -15.45
N HIS A 295 -1.25 -24.82 -14.99
CA HIS A 295 -1.29 -24.35 -13.61
C HIS A 295 -1.68 -25.43 -12.57
N GLN A 296 -2.12 -26.62 -12.97
CA GLN A 296 -2.36 -27.78 -12.09
C GLN A 296 -1.08 -28.37 -11.46
N ASN A 297 0.09 -27.85 -11.82
CA ASN A 297 1.39 -28.35 -11.38
C ASN A 297 2.04 -27.44 -10.33
N ILE A 298 2.96 -28.02 -9.55
CA ILE A 298 4.02 -27.27 -8.89
C ILE A 298 5.15 -27.11 -9.92
N ILE A 299 5.42 -25.88 -10.36
CA ILE A 299 6.34 -25.60 -11.48
C ILE A 299 7.60 -24.90 -10.95
N PRO A 300 8.76 -25.57 -10.91
CA PRO A 300 9.99 -24.90 -10.56
C PRO A 300 10.41 -23.92 -11.66
N ALA A 301 10.76 -22.70 -11.28
CA ALA A 301 11.14 -21.60 -12.15
C ALA A 301 12.42 -20.91 -11.64
N SER A 302 13.19 -20.35 -12.57
CA SER A 302 14.26 -19.43 -12.21
C SER A 302 13.69 -18.08 -11.77
N THR A 303 14.40 -17.38 -10.89
CA THR A 303 14.02 -16.02 -10.48
C THR A 303 15.23 -15.11 -10.39
N GLY A 304 15.09 -13.90 -10.89
CA GLY A 304 16.08 -12.83 -10.73
C GLY A 304 15.97 -12.10 -9.39
N ALA A 305 14.97 -12.40 -8.56
CA ALA A 305 14.63 -11.58 -7.40
C ALA A 305 15.76 -11.50 -6.37
N ALA A 306 16.43 -12.60 -6.05
CA ALA A 306 17.58 -12.60 -5.13
C ALA A 306 18.77 -11.80 -5.72
N LYS A 307 19.01 -11.89 -7.04
CA LYS A 307 20.00 -11.07 -7.73
C LYS A 307 19.63 -9.59 -7.73
N ALA A 308 18.34 -9.25 -7.76
CA ALA A 308 17.86 -7.89 -7.65
C ALA A 308 18.02 -7.34 -6.22
N VAL A 309 17.89 -8.17 -5.18
CA VAL A 309 18.20 -7.77 -3.79
C VAL A 309 19.63 -7.26 -3.66
N VAL A 310 20.58 -7.89 -4.35
CA VAL A 310 21.98 -7.43 -4.38
C VAL A 310 22.12 -6.02 -4.96
N LYS A 311 21.29 -5.62 -5.93
CA LYS A 311 21.35 -4.25 -6.49
C LYS A 311 20.85 -3.21 -5.48
N VAL A 312 19.87 -3.56 -4.64
CA VAL A 312 19.30 -2.64 -3.64
C VAL A 312 20.05 -2.65 -2.31
N ILE A 313 20.67 -3.79 -1.95
CA ILE A 313 21.53 -3.98 -0.77
C ILE A 313 22.89 -4.54 -1.25
N PRO A 314 23.82 -3.68 -1.71
CA PRO A 314 25.11 -4.08 -2.28
C PRO A 314 25.97 -4.97 -1.37
N GLU A 315 25.81 -4.85 -0.05
CA GLU A 315 26.53 -5.63 0.97
C GLU A 315 26.20 -7.13 0.90
N LEU A 316 25.12 -7.50 0.22
CA LEU A 316 24.67 -8.87 -0.01
C LEU A 316 25.16 -9.46 -1.34
N ASN A 317 25.98 -8.73 -2.10
CA ASN A 317 26.55 -9.22 -3.35
C ASN A 317 27.32 -10.53 -3.17
N GLY A 318 27.02 -11.53 -4.01
CA GLY A 318 27.59 -12.87 -3.94
C GLY A 318 27.08 -13.73 -2.79
N LYS A 319 26.17 -13.23 -1.94
CA LYS A 319 25.69 -13.95 -0.75
C LYS A 319 24.28 -14.52 -0.88
N LEU A 320 23.48 -14.01 -1.80
CA LEU A 320 22.09 -14.43 -2.00
C LEU A 320 21.83 -14.87 -3.44
N THR A 321 21.20 -16.03 -3.57
CA THR A 321 20.58 -16.49 -4.82
C THR A 321 19.30 -17.27 -4.49
N GLY A 322 18.54 -17.69 -5.49
CA GLY A 322 17.31 -18.40 -5.21
C GLY A 322 16.59 -18.97 -6.42
N VAL A 323 15.50 -19.67 -6.13
CA VAL A 323 14.60 -20.31 -7.09
C VAL A 323 13.15 -19.97 -6.73
N ALA A 324 12.23 -20.29 -7.64
CA ALA A 324 10.80 -20.17 -7.39
C ALA A 324 10.10 -21.50 -7.66
N PHE A 325 8.98 -21.72 -6.98
CA PHE A 325 8.00 -22.74 -7.35
C PHE A 325 6.66 -22.04 -7.56
N ARG A 326 6.09 -22.16 -8.76
CA ARG A 326 4.75 -21.67 -9.06
C ARG A 326 3.74 -22.72 -8.62
N VAL A 327 2.72 -22.31 -7.87
CA VAL A 327 1.72 -23.21 -7.28
C VAL A 327 0.29 -22.78 -7.66
N PRO A 328 -0.71 -23.69 -7.59
CA PRO A 328 -2.09 -23.43 -8.03
C PRO A 328 -2.89 -22.57 -7.04
N VAL A 329 -2.37 -21.40 -6.69
CA VAL A 329 -3.12 -20.36 -5.97
C VAL A 329 -3.17 -19.10 -6.85
N PRO A 330 -4.30 -18.37 -6.87
CA PRO A 330 -4.49 -17.25 -7.79
C PRO A 330 -3.70 -16.01 -7.39
N ASP A 331 -3.41 -15.86 -6.10
CA ASP A 331 -2.66 -14.74 -5.54
C ASP A 331 -2.09 -15.10 -4.16
N VAL A 332 -1.26 -14.20 -3.64
CA VAL A 332 -0.44 -14.33 -2.45
C VAL A 332 0.68 -15.35 -2.62
N SER A 333 1.87 -14.93 -2.23
CA SER A 333 3.09 -15.69 -2.33
C SER A 333 3.85 -15.63 -1.01
N VAL A 334 4.84 -16.51 -0.87
CA VAL A 334 5.68 -16.57 0.33
C VAL A 334 7.15 -16.69 -0.05
N VAL A 335 7.99 -16.01 0.69
CA VAL A 335 9.45 -16.14 0.67
C VAL A 335 9.87 -17.08 1.79
N ASP A 336 10.63 -18.10 1.45
CA ASP A 336 11.46 -18.90 2.35
C ASP A 336 12.91 -18.47 2.15
N LEU A 337 13.49 -17.83 3.16
CA LEU A 337 14.91 -17.48 3.20
C LEU A 337 15.62 -18.39 4.19
N THR A 338 16.50 -19.26 3.69
CA THR A 338 17.41 -20.03 4.52
C THR A 338 18.78 -19.37 4.48
N CYS A 339 19.31 -18.94 5.62
CA CYS A 339 20.57 -18.20 5.65
C CYS A 339 21.45 -18.55 6.86
N ARG A 340 22.76 -18.35 6.68
CA ARG A 340 23.75 -18.38 7.75
C ARG A 340 24.05 -16.96 8.23
N LEU A 341 24.00 -16.76 9.54
CA LEU A 341 24.27 -15.50 10.21
C LEU A 341 25.74 -15.43 10.66
N LYS A 342 26.37 -14.27 10.46
CA LYS A 342 27.74 -14.01 10.93
C LYS A 342 27.80 -13.95 12.45
N LYS A 343 26.87 -13.21 13.05
CA LYS A 343 26.65 -13.14 14.50
C LYS A 343 25.44 -14.02 14.82
N GLY A 344 25.67 -15.08 15.59
CA GLY A 344 24.59 -15.97 16.00
C GLY A 344 23.56 -15.26 16.88
N ALA A 345 22.29 -15.67 16.77
CA ALA A 345 21.16 -15.12 17.50
C ALA A 345 20.16 -16.24 17.85
N SER A 346 19.45 -16.11 18.97
CA SER A 346 18.30 -16.97 19.21
C SER A 346 17.17 -16.63 18.24
N TYR A 347 16.25 -17.57 18.00
CA TYR A 347 15.10 -17.28 17.15
C TYR A 347 14.19 -16.19 17.75
N ASP A 348 14.12 -16.10 19.08
CA ASP A 348 13.41 -15.03 19.78
C ASP A 348 14.04 -13.66 19.56
N ASP A 349 15.37 -13.55 19.54
CA ASP A 349 16.07 -12.30 19.21
C ASP A 349 15.77 -11.87 17.76
N ILE A 350 15.74 -12.82 16.83
CA ILE A 350 15.40 -12.57 15.42
C ILE A 350 13.97 -12.03 15.32
N LYS A 351 13.00 -12.70 15.96
CA LYS A 351 11.61 -12.24 16.01
C LYS A 351 11.51 -10.82 16.59
N ALA A 352 12.22 -10.55 17.68
CA ALA A 352 12.19 -9.25 18.35
C ALA A 352 12.69 -8.11 17.44
N VAL A 353 13.82 -8.29 16.73
CA VAL A 353 14.34 -7.24 15.85
C VAL A 353 13.43 -7.01 14.63
N VAL A 354 12.83 -8.08 14.08
CA VAL A 354 11.89 -7.97 12.97
C VAL A 354 10.61 -7.27 13.41
N LYS A 355 10.07 -7.61 14.58
CA LYS A 355 8.91 -6.93 15.17
C LYS A 355 9.18 -5.44 15.37
N VAL A 356 10.32 -5.06 15.96
CA VAL A 356 10.70 -3.65 16.12
C VAL A 356 10.79 -2.93 14.78
N ALA A 357 11.40 -3.55 13.77
CA ALA A 357 11.51 -2.98 12.43
C ALA A 357 10.14 -2.82 11.72
N SER A 358 9.19 -3.72 11.99
CA SER A 358 7.82 -3.62 11.45
C SER A 358 7.00 -2.49 12.07
N GLU A 359 7.25 -2.19 13.35
CA GLU A 359 6.46 -1.21 14.11
C GLU A 359 7.08 0.20 14.08
N LYS A 360 8.38 0.32 13.82
CA LYS A 360 9.15 1.56 13.96
C LYS A 360 10.15 1.76 12.82
N GLY A 361 10.45 3.03 12.54
CA GLY A 361 11.49 3.41 11.59
C GLY A 361 11.04 3.31 10.12
N PRO A 362 11.99 3.20 9.17
CA PRO A 362 11.72 3.35 7.74
C PRO A 362 10.96 2.17 7.12
N LEU A 363 10.84 1.04 7.82
CA LEU A 363 10.14 -0.16 7.36
C LEU A 363 8.68 -0.25 7.84
N LYS A 364 8.25 0.67 8.72
CA LYS A 364 6.86 0.73 9.18
C LYS A 364 5.91 0.94 7.99
N GLY A 365 4.93 0.06 7.85
CA GLY A 365 3.98 0.06 6.73
C GLY A 365 4.47 -0.66 5.47
N TYR A 366 5.72 -1.12 5.43
CA TYR A 366 6.27 -1.96 4.36
C TYR A 366 6.56 -3.38 4.84
N LEU A 367 7.08 -3.52 6.06
CA LEU A 367 7.32 -4.79 6.74
C LEU A 367 6.26 -4.99 7.83
N GLY A 368 5.50 -6.07 7.75
CA GLY A 368 4.59 -6.56 8.78
C GLY A 368 5.22 -7.68 9.62
N TYR A 369 4.56 -8.01 10.72
CA TYR A 369 4.92 -9.11 11.62
C TYR A 369 3.64 -9.80 12.07
N THR A 370 3.62 -11.13 12.06
CA THR A 370 2.54 -11.93 12.64
C THR A 370 3.09 -13.10 13.46
N ASP A 371 2.41 -13.41 14.55
CA ASP A 371 2.58 -14.61 15.37
C ASP A 371 1.27 -15.43 15.47
N GLU A 372 0.35 -15.18 14.55
CA GLU A 372 -0.91 -15.93 14.39
C GLU A 372 -0.72 -17.12 13.43
N ASP A 373 -1.65 -18.09 13.47
CA ASP A 373 -1.61 -19.28 12.62
C ASP A 373 -2.29 -18.99 11.27
N VAL A 374 -1.61 -18.20 10.44
CA VAL A 374 -2.09 -17.66 9.15
C VAL A 374 -1.82 -18.59 7.96
N VAL A 375 -2.57 -18.38 6.88
CA VAL A 375 -2.36 -19.00 5.56
C VAL A 375 -2.43 -17.95 4.45
N SER A 376 -2.15 -18.36 3.21
CA SER A 376 -2.02 -17.42 2.08
C SER A 376 -3.25 -16.53 1.86
N SER A 377 -4.47 -17.05 2.03
CA SER A 377 -5.69 -16.27 1.79
C SER A 377 -5.88 -15.10 2.76
N ASP A 378 -5.24 -15.15 3.93
CA ASP A 378 -5.37 -14.11 4.97
C ASP A 378 -4.63 -12.81 4.58
N PHE A 379 -3.77 -12.88 3.56
CA PHE A 379 -3.01 -11.75 3.03
C PHE A 379 -3.58 -11.16 1.74
N ILE A 380 -4.72 -11.65 1.24
CA ILE A 380 -5.34 -11.07 0.04
C ILE A 380 -5.76 -9.62 0.34
N GLY A 381 -5.23 -8.68 -0.45
CA GLY A 381 -5.44 -7.25 -0.25
C GLY A 381 -4.56 -6.64 0.86
N ASP A 382 -3.64 -7.41 1.44
CA ASP A 382 -2.65 -6.87 2.38
C ASP A 382 -1.73 -5.89 1.65
N THR A 383 -1.49 -4.73 2.27
CA THR A 383 -0.77 -3.61 1.64
C THR A 383 0.73 -3.62 1.95
N HIS A 384 1.24 -4.53 2.78
CA HIS A 384 2.65 -4.65 3.11
C HIS A 384 3.42 -5.28 1.93
N SER A 385 4.71 -4.99 1.86
CA SER A 385 5.61 -5.65 0.92
C SER A 385 6.02 -7.04 1.39
N SER A 386 6.08 -7.23 2.71
CA SER A 386 6.64 -8.38 3.38
C SER A 386 5.98 -8.50 4.75
N THR A 387 5.38 -9.64 5.11
CA THR A 387 4.86 -9.90 6.45
C THR A 387 5.54 -11.12 7.03
N PHE A 388 6.44 -10.89 7.97
CA PHE A 388 7.23 -11.95 8.60
C PHE A 388 6.34 -12.85 9.46
N ASP A 389 6.45 -14.15 9.24
CA ASP A 389 5.71 -15.18 9.97
C ASP A 389 6.61 -15.78 11.06
N ALA A 390 6.32 -15.40 12.30
CA ALA A 390 7.12 -15.76 13.46
C ALA A 390 6.96 -17.22 13.90
N LYS A 391 5.92 -17.93 13.43
CA LYS A 391 5.66 -19.33 13.78
C LYS A 391 6.11 -20.30 12.68
N ALA A 392 6.13 -19.86 11.42
CA ALA A 392 6.50 -20.70 10.29
C ALA A 392 8.02 -20.82 10.07
N GLY A 393 8.83 -19.89 10.59
CA GLY A 393 10.28 -20.00 10.53
C GLY A 393 10.85 -20.97 11.59
N ILE A 394 12.12 -21.36 11.40
CA ILE A 394 12.79 -22.30 12.29
C ILE A 394 14.30 -22.04 12.33
N ALA A 395 14.90 -22.13 13.51
CA ALA A 395 16.35 -22.09 13.70
C ALA A 395 16.88 -23.51 13.92
N LEU A 396 17.84 -23.94 13.10
CA LEU A 396 18.56 -25.19 13.34
C LEU A 396 19.67 -24.98 14.40
N THR A 397 20.37 -23.86 14.28
CA THR A 397 21.36 -23.38 15.25
C THR A 397 21.22 -21.86 15.36
N ASN A 398 21.93 -21.26 16.32
CA ASN A 398 21.97 -19.80 16.45
C ASN A 398 22.51 -19.09 15.21
N ASN A 399 23.24 -19.80 14.34
CA ASN A 399 23.81 -19.22 13.13
C ASN A 399 23.10 -19.68 11.85
N PHE A 400 22.20 -20.67 11.89
CA PHE A 400 21.58 -21.21 10.68
C PHE A 400 20.07 -21.30 10.83
N VAL A 401 19.38 -20.46 10.07
CA VAL A 401 17.95 -20.18 10.25
C VAL A 401 17.20 -20.21 8.92
N LYS A 402 15.92 -20.55 9.00
CA LYS A 402 14.93 -20.41 7.95
C LYS A 402 13.88 -19.40 8.38
N LEU A 403 13.66 -18.38 7.57
CA LEU A 403 12.74 -17.28 7.81
C LEU A 403 11.66 -17.29 6.73
N VAL A 404 10.41 -17.06 7.14
CA VAL A 404 9.24 -17.09 6.26
C VAL A 404 8.60 -15.71 6.25
N SER A 405 8.28 -15.20 5.05
CA SER A 405 7.57 -13.92 4.91
C SER A 405 6.57 -13.95 3.77
N TRP A 406 5.34 -13.58 4.08
CA TRP A 406 4.22 -13.52 3.15
C TRP A 406 4.20 -12.20 2.38
N TYR A 407 3.62 -12.22 1.19
CA TYR A 407 3.36 -11.02 0.42
C TYR A 407 2.20 -11.24 -0.55
N ASP A 408 1.27 -10.30 -0.58
CA ASP A 408 0.37 -10.16 -1.72
C ASP A 408 1.21 -9.64 -2.91
N ASN A 409 1.45 -10.54 -3.87
CA ASN A 409 2.30 -10.24 -5.02
C ASN A 409 1.66 -9.25 -6.00
N GLU A 410 0.37 -8.98 -5.87
CA GLU A 410 -0.34 -7.99 -6.69
C GLU A 410 -0.57 -6.69 -5.92
N TYR A 411 -1.20 -6.74 -4.75
CA TYR A 411 -1.69 -5.58 -4.01
C TYR A 411 -0.56 -4.84 -3.28
N GLY A 412 0.21 -5.55 -2.44
CA GLY A 412 1.36 -4.96 -1.75
C GLY A 412 2.36 -4.34 -2.72
N TYR A 413 2.64 -5.02 -3.84
CA TYR A 413 3.49 -4.48 -4.90
C TYR A 413 2.88 -3.24 -5.59
N SER A 414 1.58 -3.25 -5.88
CA SER A 414 0.88 -2.09 -6.45
C SER A 414 0.95 -0.89 -5.53
N CYS A 415 0.77 -1.07 -4.22
CA CYS A 415 0.97 0.00 -3.24
C CYS A 415 2.40 0.56 -3.25
N ARG A 416 3.43 -0.29 -3.41
CA ARG A 416 4.83 0.15 -3.49
C ARG A 416 5.13 1.03 -4.70
N VAL A 417 4.47 0.78 -5.83
CA VAL A 417 4.61 1.65 -7.00
C VAL A 417 4.10 3.06 -6.68
N VAL A 418 2.94 3.16 -6.01
CA VAL A 418 2.39 4.47 -5.57
C VAL A 418 3.32 5.15 -4.58
N ASP A 419 3.84 4.40 -3.60
CA ASP A 419 4.75 4.94 -2.58
C ASP A 419 6.06 5.45 -3.20
N LEU A 420 6.61 4.76 -4.21
CA LEU A 420 7.80 5.19 -4.93
C LEU A 420 7.54 6.49 -5.71
N ILE A 421 6.40 6.59 -6.39
CA ILE A 421 6.00 7.81 -7.10
C ILE A 421 5.89 8.98 -6.13
N GLN A 422 5.21 8.79 -5.00
CA GLN A 422 5.08 9.82 -3.97
C GLN A 422 6.43 10.28 -3.45
N TYR A 423 7.34 9.33 -3.22
CA TYR A 423 8.69 9.64 -2.78
C TYR A 423 9.46 10.42 -3.84
N MET A 424 9.45 9.99 -5.11
CA MET A 424 10.13 10.70 -6.20
C MET A 424 9.61 12.14 -6.34
N ALA A 425 8.30 12.33 -6.30
CA ALA A 425 7.68 13.65 -6.37
C ALA A 425 8.01 14.55 -5.17
N SER A 426 8.14 13.98 -3.96
CA SER A 426 8.61 14.74 -2.80
C SER A 426 10.06 15.23 -2.92
N LYS A 427 10.82 14.67 -3.89
CA LYS A 427 12.19 15.07 -4.17
C LYS A 427 12.29 16.03 -5.33
N GLU A 428 11.23 16.31 -6.09
CA GLU A 428 11.24 17.36 -7.13
C GLU A 428 11.22 18.75 -6.50
#